data_AF-A0A496WSH4-F1
#
_entry.id   AF-A0A496WSH4-F1
#
_cell.length_a   1.000
_cell.length_b   1.000
_cell.length_c   1.000
_cell.angle_alpha   90.00
_cell.angle_beta   90.00
_cell.angle_gamma   90.00
#
_symmetry.space_group_name_H-M   'P 1'
#
loop_
_entity.id
_entity.type
_entity.pdbx_description
1 polymer ?
#
loop_
_entity_poly.entity_id
_entity_poly.type
_entity_poly.pdbx_seq_one_letter_code
_entity_poly.pdbx_strand_id
1 'polypeptide(L)' 'MTGIENKLTVRDKDSYRVVYVAQYKDKIFVLHAFKKKVDGVDKTSVKTIEQRWKQLKADRKANRV' A
#
# COMPACT_ATOMS: atom_id res chain seq x y z
N MET A 1 -12.68 -26.78 -4.32
CA MET A 1 -12.13 -25.65 -3.56
C MET A 1 -10.68 -25.43 -3.99
N THR A 2 -10.44 -24.66 -5.05
CA THR A 2 -9.09 -24.23 -5.41
C THR A 2 -9.22 -22.98 -6.27
N GLY A 3 -8.83 -21.83 -5.73
CA GLY A 3 -8.99 -20.56 -6.42
C GLY A 3 -8.50 -19.37 -5.61
N ILE A 4 -7.35 -19.53 -4.93
CA ILE A 4 -6.58 -18.37 -4.47
C ILE A 4 -5.22 -18.48 -5.12
N GLU A 5 -5.10 -17.93 -6.32
CA GLU A 5 -3.80 -17.56 -6.91
C GLU A 5 -3.55 -16.06 -6.72
N ASN A 6 -3.72 -15.55 -5.51
CA ASN A 6 -3.34 -14.16 -5.20
C ASN A 6 -1.83 -14.08 -4.96
N LYS A 7 -1.03 -14.35 -6.00
CA LYS A 7 0.44 -14.32 -5.94
C LYS A 7 0.97 -13.11 -6.69
N LEU A 8 1.13 -11.98 -5.99
CA LEU A 8 1.92 -10.85 -6.50
C LEU A 8 3.41 -11.14 -6.28
N THR A 9 4.10 -11.64 -7.32
CA THR A 9 5.57 -11.84 -7.27
C THR A 9 6.25 -10.66 -7.94
N VAL A 10 6.86 -9.78 -7.15
CA VAL A 10 7.76 -8.74 -7.68
C VAL A 10 9.18 -9.32 -7.66
N ARG A 11 9.71 -9.68 -8.84
CA ARG A 11 11.12 -10.08 -8.98
C ARG A 11 11.95 -8.81 -9.16
N ASP A 12 12.59 -8.38 -8.09
CA ASP A 12 13.52 -7.27 -8.13
C ASP A 12 14.79 -7.64 -7.34
N LYS A 13 15.95 -7.12 -7.76
CA LYS A 13 17.23 -7.34 -7.06
C LYS A 13 17.21 -6.68 -5.68
N ASP A 14 16.42 -5.61 -5.54
CA ASP A 14 16.23 -4.85 -4.33
C ASP A 14 14.95 -5.25 -3.59
N SER A 15 14.95 -5.06 -2.28
CA SER A 15 13.74 -5.23 -1.47
C SER A 15 12.91 -3.94 -1.43
N TYR A 16 11.60 -4.06 -1.63
CA TYR A 16 10.64 -2.96 -1.50
C TYR A 16 9.72 -3.20 -0.30
N ARG A 17 9.29 -2.11 0.35
CA ARG A 17 8.17 -2.13 1.30
C ARG A 17 6.95 -1.52 0.64
N VAL A 18 5.82 -2.21 0.76
CA VAL A 18 4.51 -1.75 0.31
C VAL A 18 3.62 -1.54 1.53
N VAL A 19 3.06 -0.35 1.66
CA VAL A 19 2.09 -0.01 2.70
C VAL A 19 0.71 -0.02 2.06
N TYR A 20 -0.22 -0.78 2.64
CA TYR A 20 -1.54 -0.99 2.07
C TYR A 20 -2.62 -1.07 3.16
N VAL A 21 -3.88 -0.95 2.74
CA VAL A 21 -5.07 -1.14 3.57
C VAL A 21 -5.88 -2.30 3.01
N ALA A 22 -6.11 -3.33 3.83
CA ALA A 22 -6.86 -4.54 3.47
C ALA A 22 -8.08 -4.79 4.37
N GLN A 23 -8.63 -3.74 4.98
CA GLN A 23 -9.82 -3.86 5.84
C GLN A 23 -11.13 -3.96 5.06
N TYR A 24 -11.09 -3.74 3.74
CA TYR A 24 -12.28 -3.76 2.89
C TYR A 24 -12.38 -5.10 2.18
N LYS A 25 -13.57 -5.70 2.20
CA LYS A 25 -13.80 -7.07 1.74
C LYS A 25 -13.42 -7.31 0.28
N ASP A 26 -13.58 -6.29 -0.55
CA ASP A 26 -13.46 -6.37 -2.00
C ASP A 26 -12.20 -5.71 -2.56
N LYS A 27 -11.45 -4.95 -1.75
CA LYS A 27 -10.36 -4.09 -2.23
C LYS A 27 -9.18 -4.01 -1.27
N ILE A 28 -7.99 -4.09 -1.85
CA ILE A 28 -6.72 -3.71 -1.21
C ILE A 28 -6.28 -2.38 -1.78
N PHE A 29 -6.07 -1.38 -0.93
CA PHE A 29 -5.57 -0.07 -1.35
C PHE A 29 -4.08 0.04 -1.04
N VAL A 30 -3.25 0.07 -2.07
CA VAL A 30 -1.82 0.37 -1.91
C VAL A 30 -1.65 1.87 -1.70
N LEU A 31 -1.18 2.24 -0.51
CA LEU A 31 -0.93 3.64 -0.16
C LEU A 31 0.43 4.09 -0.69
N HIS A 32 1.49 3.32 -0.49
CA HIS A 32 2.83 3.72 -0.91
C HIS A 32 3.75 2.51 -1.09
N ALA A 33 4.72 2.62 -1.98
CA ALA A 33 5.77 1.63 -2.17
C ALA A 33 7.12 2.33 -2.32
N PHE A 34 8.14 1.83 -1.63
CA PHE A 34 9.48 2.43 -1.66
C PHE A 34 10.56 1.36 -1.46
N LYS A 35 11.73 1.60 -2.04
CA LYS A 35 12.90 0.74 -1.87
C LYS A 35 13.31 0.74 -0.40
N LYS A 36 13.47 -0.44 0.19
CA LYS A 36 13.90 -0.61 1.58
C LYS A 36 15.30 -0.02 1.72
N LYS A 37 15.44 1.02 2.53
CA LYS A 37 16.75 1.51 2.97
C LYS A 37 17.27 0.61 4.11
N VAL A 38 18.58 0.48 4.19
CA VAL A 38 19.26 -0.31 5.23
C VAL A 38 18.99 0.29 6.60
N ASP A 39 18.99 1.64 6.70
CA ASP A 39 18.81 2.36 7.97
C ASP A 39 17.71 3.43 7.91
N GLY A 40 16.88 3.46 8.96
CA GLY A 40 15.96 4.54 9.27
C GLY A 40 14.57 4.50 8.61
N VAL A 41 13.62 5.19 9.25
CA VAL A 41 12.29 5.46 8.71
C VAL A 41 12.37 6.78 7.93
N ASP A 42 12.10 6.71 6.63
CA ASP A 42 12.05 7.91 5.78
C ASP A 42 10.84 8.77 6.15
N LYS A 43 11.10 9.91 6.80
CA LYS A 43 10.07 10.88 7.23
C LYS A 43 9.21 11.37 6.06
N THR A 44 9.78 11.45 4.86
CA THR A 44 9.05 11.83 3.65
C THR A 44 8.04 10.75 3.28
N SER A 45 8.46 9.48 3.25
CA SER A 45 7.59 8.33 3.03
C SER A 45 6.44 8.27 4.05
N VAL A 46 6.71 8.53 5.34
CA VAL A 46 5.67 8.56 6.39
C VAL A 46 4.63 9.65 6.12
N LYS A 47 5.07 10.88 5.84
CA LYS A 47 4.15 11.98 5.49
C LYS A 47 3.30 11.64 4.26
N THR A 48 3.90 11.03 3.23
CA THR A 48 3.17 10.58 2.04
C THR A 48 2.11 9.53 2.38
N ILE A 49 2.43 8.56 3.24
CA ILE A 49 1.48 7.53 3.68
C ILE A 49 0.29 8.17 4.41
N GLU A 50 0.54 9.08 5.35
CA GLU A 50 -0.52 9.77 6.11
C GLU A 50 -1.43 10.60 5.22
N GLN A 51 -0.85 11.35 4.26
CA GLN A 51 -1.62 12.13 3.30
C GLN A 51 -2.50 11.24 2.43
N ARG A 52 -1.94 10.15 1.88
CA ARG A 52 -2.68 9.22 1.03
C ARG A 52 -3.76 8.47 1.80
N TRP A 53 -3.55 8.19 3.09
CA TRP A 53 -4.59 7.64 3.96
C TRP A 53 -5.77 8.59 4.14
N LYS A 54 -5.51 9.88 4.39
CA LYS A 54 -6.57 10.89 4.48
C LYS A 54 -7.33 11.00 3.16
N GLN A 55 -6.62 10.98 2.04
CA GLN A 55 -7.23 10.99 0.71
C GLN A 55 -8.13 9.77 0.48
N LEU A 56 -7.65 8.56 0.77
CA LEU A 56 -8.44 7.33 0.62
C LEU A 56 -9.74 7.39 1.43
N LYS A 57 -9.71 7.88 2.67
CA LYS A 57 -10.91 8.05 3.48
C LYS A 57 -11.92 9.02 2.84
N ALA A 58 -11.42 10.14 2.30
CA ALA A 58 -12.27 11.12 1.62
C ALA A 58 -12.86 10.55 0.31
N ASP A 59 -12.05 9.83 -0.48
CA ASP A 59 -12.49 9.20 -1.73
C ASP A 59 -13.56 8.15 -1.48
N ARG A 60 -13.39 7.31 -0.46
CA ARG A 60 -14.40 6.31 -0.07
C ARG A 60 -15.69 6.95 0.45
N LYS A 61 -15.60 8.01 1.24
CA LYS A 61 -16.80 8.75 1.70
C LYS A 61 -17.56 9.37 0.53
N ALA A 62 -16.84 9.84 -0.49
CA ALA A 62 -17.40 10.39 -1.72
C ALA A 62 -17.75 9.31 -2.78
N ASN A 63 -17.61 8.02 -2.44
CA ASN A 63 -17.84 6.89 -3.34
C ASN A 63 -17.08 6.96 -4.67
N ARG A 64 -15.85 7.50 -4.65
CA ARG A 64 -14.95 7.58 -5.81
C ARG A 64 -14.08 6.33 -5.98
N VAL A 65 -14.01 5.47 -4.97
CA VAL A 65 -13.24 4.22 -4.94
C VAL A 65 -13.89 3.16 -4.06
#